data_AF-A0A4Z2HL94-F1
#
_entry.id   AF-A0A4Z2HL94-F1
#
_cell.length_a   1.000
_cell.length_b   1.000
_cell.length_c   1.000
_cell.angle_alpha   90.00
_cell.angle_beta   90.00
_cell.angle_gamma   90.00
#
_symmetry.space_group_name_H-M   'P 1'
#
loop_
_entity.id
_entity.type
_entity.pdbx_description
1 polymer ?
#
loop_
_entity_poly.entity_id
_entity_poly.type
_entity_poly.pdbx_seq_one_letter_code
_entity_poly.pdbx_strand_id
1 'polypeptide(L)'
;MRRGDQTSAEAYVTVLPRGMECVVFSIDGSFAASVSIMGSDPKVRPGAVDVVRHWQDLGYLIIYITGRPDMQKQRVVSWLSQHNFPHGMIFFSEGLVHDPLRQKTIFLKNLVQECHIKINSAYGSMKDITVYNMLGLCPSQIYIVGRPSKKYQNQCQFLSEGYAAHLATLQFGHRARPKKSPSVRMVLRKGSFGLSAKPDFLCKRSHLRRTMSVQQPDPPCTPNPKPERAQSQPESDKDHGGGGGGGGVWGRPSILRGDTTP
;
A
#
# COMPACT_ATOMS: atom_id res chain seq x y z
N MET A 1 -4.83 33.90 -39.69
CA MET A 1 -4.44 32.55 -39.24
C MET A 1 -4.05 32.62 -37.76
N ARG A 2 -4.88 32.11 -36.83
CA ARG A 2 -4.49 32.05 -35.40
C ARG A 2 -3.75 30.73 -35.14
N ARG A 3 -2.57 30.79 -34.52
CA ARG A 3 -1.91 29.61 -33.95
C ARG A 3 -2.51 29.33 -32.57
N GLY A 4 -2.80 28.06 -32.27
CA GLY A 4 -3.02 27.61 -30.89
C GLY A 4 -1.69 27.46 -30.14
N ASP A 5 -1.77 27.16 -28.85
CA ASP A 5 -0.62 27.00 -27.94
C ASP A 5 0.10 25.63 -28.06
N GLN A 6 -0.33 24.78 -29.01
CA GLN A 6 0.18 23.42 -29.23
C GLN A 6 -0.07 22.43 -28.07
N THR A 7 -0.99 22.74 -27.15
CA THR A 7 -1.40 21.78 -26.11
C THR A 7 -2.25 20.65 -26.70
N SER A 8 -2.15 19.46 -26.08
CA SER A 8 -2.96 18.29 -26.39
C SER A 8 -3.29 17.51 -25.13
N ALA A 9 -4.47 16.89 -25.08
CA ALA A 9 -4.91 16.06 -23.97
C ALA A 9 -5.32 14.68 -24.47
N GLU A 10 -4.93 13.64 -23.74
CA GLU A 10 -5.23 12.25 -24.06
C GLU A 10 -6.40 11.75 -23.20
N ALA A 11 -7.41 11.15 -23.82
CA ALA A 11 -8.64 10.70 -23.16
C ALA A 11 -8.95 9.24 -23.52
N TYR A 12 -9.45 8.50 -22.53
CA TYR A 12 -9.78 7.08 -22.66
C TYR A 12 -11.29 6.89 -22.43
N VAL A 13 -12.01 6.52 -23.48
CA VAL A 13 -13.45 6.23 -23.42
C VAL A 13 -13.66 4.71 -23.45
N THR A 14 -14.49 4.20 -22.55
CA THR A 14 -14.89 2.79 -22.51
C THR A 14 -16.41 2.70 -22.60
N VAL A 15 -16.93 2.02 -23.63
CA VAL A 15 -18.36 1.73 -23.76
C VAL A 15 -18.65 0.40 -23.07
N LEU A 16 -19.61 0.38 -22.15
CA LEU A 16 -19.96 -0.79 -21.36
C LEU A 16 -21.37 -1.28 -21.71
N PRO A 17 -21.58 -2.60 -21.91
CA PRO A 17 -22.93 -3.13 -22.12
C PRO A 17 -23.75 -3.08 -20.82
N ARG A 18 -25.06 -2.88 -20.95
CA ARG A 18 -25.99 -2.88 -19.80
C ARG A 18 -25.91 -4.22 -19.07
N GLY A 19 -25.81 -4.18 -17.73
CA GLY A 19 -25.74 -5.41 -16.92
C GLY A 19 -24.36 -6.07 -16.90
N MET A 20 -23.31 -5.43 -17.45
CA MET A 20 -21.93 -5.90 -17.37
C MET A 20 -21.53 -6.23 -15.93
N GLU A 21 -20.88 -7.37 -15.73
CA GLU A 21 -20.37 -7.74 -14.41
C GLU A 21 -18.95 -7.21 -14.19
N CYS A 22 -18.72 -6.61 -13.02
CA CYS A 22 -17.42 -6.07 -12.63
C CYS A 22 -16.95 -6.63 -11.29
N VAL A 23 -15.65 -6.48 -11.04
CA VAL A 23 -15.03 -6.70 -9.73
C VAL A 23 -14.31 -5.42 -9.31
N VAL A 24 -14.67 -4.94 -8.12
CA VAL A 24 -14.15 -3.69 -7.56
C VAL A 24 -12.97 -3.98 -6.65
N PHE A 25 -11.87 -3.25 -6.79
CA PHE A 25 -10.68 -3.35 -5.97
C PHE A 25 -10.31 -1.99 -5.39
N SER A 26 -10.51 -1.82 -4.08
CA SER A 26 -9.90 -0.72 -3.34
C SER A 26 -8.38 -0.88 -3.37
N ILE A 27 -7.64 0.20 -3.65
CA ILE A 27 -6.17 0.20 -3.61
C ILE A 27 -5.67 0.39 -2.18
N ASP A 28 -6.21 1.38 -1.47
CA ASP A 28 -5.67 1.89 -0.21
C ASP A 28 -5.89 0.92 0.97
N GLY A 29 -4.81 0.49 1.62
CA GLY A 29 -4.82 -0.50 2.71
C GLY A 29 -5.05 -1.95 2.27
N SER A 30 -5.52 -2.14 1.03
CA SER A 30 -5.91 -3.39 0.42
C SER A 30 -4.75 -4.03 -0.34
N PHE A 31 -4.36 -3.49 -1.50
CA PHE A 31 -3.18 -3.98 -2.24
C PHE A 31 -1.87 -3.54 -1.62
N ALA A 32 -1.84 -2.31 -1.09
CA ALA A 32 -0.70 -1.73 -0.37
C ALA A 32 -0.97 -1.75 1.14
N ALA A 33 -0.01 -2.19 1.94
CA ALA A 33 -0.18 -2.31 3.39
C ALA A 33 -0.11 -0.99 4.18
N SER A 34 0.38 0.10 3.57
CA SER A 34 0.50 1.43 4.19
C SER A 34 0.09 2.54 3.21
N VAL A 35 -0.25 3.71 3.77
CA VAL A 35 -0.92 4.82 3.06
C VAL A 35 0.07 5.88 2.55
N SER A 36 1.32 5.88 3.00
CA SER A 36 2.33 6.90 2.67
C SER A 36 3.00 6.66 1.32
N ILE A 37 2.26 6.87 0.22
CA ILE A 37 2.88 7.16 -1.09
C ILE A 37 3.74 8.44 -1.02
N MET A 38 3.65 9.28 0.02
CA MET A 38 4.64 10.35 0.24
C MET A 38 6.08 9.83 0.49
N GLY A 39 6.26 8.53 0.77
CA GLY A 39 7.57 7.88 0.92
C GLY A 39 7.95 6.96 -0.25
N SER A 40 8.70 5.90 0.09
CA SER A 40 9.12 4.83 -0.83
C SER A 40 7.94 4.05 -1.42
N ASP A 41 8.19 3.39 -2.56
CA ASP A 41 7.22 2.54 -3.26
C ASP A 41 6.51 1.56 -2.32
N PRO A 42 5.17 1.64 -2.14
CA PRO A 42 4.47 0.76 -1.23
C PRO A 42 4.44 -0.67 -1.78
N LYS A 43 4.97 -1.62 -1.00
CA LYS A 43 5.01 -3.03 -1.37
C LYS A 43 3.61 -3.59 -1.60
N VAL A 44 3.44 -4.28 -2.73
CA VAL A 44 2.26 -5.07 -3.08
C VAL A 44 2.16 -6.30 -2.17
N ARG A 45 0.95 -6.64 -1.75
CA ARG A 45 0.69 -7.91 -1.04
C ARG A 45 0.81 -9.12 -2.00
N PRO A 46 1.54 -10.19 -1.63
CA PRO A 46 1.67 -11.39 -2.46
C PRO A 46 0.31 -11.96 -2.91
N GLY A 47 0.22 -12.33 -4.20
CA GLY A 47 -0.99 -12.86 -4.83
C GLY A 47 -2.05 -11.83 -5.23
N ALA A 48 -1.92 -10.54 -4.83
CA ALA A 48 -2.92 -9.52 -5.16
C ALA A 48 -3.13 -9.35 -6.66
N VAL A 49 -2.02 -9.25 -7.41
CA VAL A 49 -2.01 -9.11 -8.89
C VAL A 49 -2.70 -10.31 -9.54
N ASP A 50 -2.44 -11.52 -9.04
CA ASP A 50 -2.93 -12.77 -9.62
C ASP A 50 -4.42 -13.00 -9.34
N VAL A 51 -4.93 -12.54 -8.19
CA VAL A 51 -6.39 -12.46 -7.96
C VAL A 51 -7.06 -11.53 -8.96
N VAL A 52 -6.50 -10.34 -9.22
CA VAL A 52 -7.09 -9.45 -10.23
C VAL A 52 -7.02 -10.07 -11.63
N ARG A 53 -5.91 -10.72 -11.98
CA ARG A 53 -5.75 -11.40 -13.27
C ARG A 53 -6.76 -12.54 -13.44
N HIS A 54 -6.99 -13.34 -12.39
CA HIS A 54 -8.00 -14.40 -12.39
C HIS A 54 -9.41 -13.85 -12.73
N TRP A 55 -9.81 -12.73 -12.12
CA TRP A 55 -11.10 -12.10 -12.44
C TRP A 55 -11.13 -11.51 -13.86
N GLN A 56 -10.02 -10.98 -14.37
CA GLN A 56 -9.91 -10.49 -15.76
C GLN A 56 -10.02 -11.65 -16.76
N ASP A 57 -9.35 -12.78 -16.52
CA ASP A 57 -9.35 -13.98 -17.37
C ASP A 57 -10.75 -14.61 -17.47
N LEU A 58 -11.58 -14.43 -16.43
CA LEU A 58 -12.99 -14.81 -16.40
C LEU A 58 -13.91 -13.81 -17.12
N GLY A 59 -13.39 -12.71 -17.64
CA GLY A 59 -14.11 -11.71 -18.43
C GLY A 59 -14.81 -10.61 -17.63
N TYR A 60 -14.54 -10.47 -16.33
CA TYR A 60 -15.11 -9.38 -15.53
C TYR A 60 -14.43 -8.04 -15.81
N LEU A 61 -15.21 -6.96 -15.80
CA LEU A 61 -14.65 -5.61 -15.82
C LEU A 61 -13.88 -5.34 -14.52
N ILE A 62 -12.60 -4.99 -14.63
CA ILE A 62 -11.76 -4.62 -13.48
C ILE A 62 -11.93 -3.13 -13.19
N ILE A 63 -12.32 -2.80 -11.96
CA ILE A 63 -12.45 -1.42 -11.48
C ILE A 63 -11.59 -1.24 -10.24
N TYR A 64 -10.59 -0.39 -10.34
CA TYR A 64 -9.78 0.09 -9.22
C TYR A 64 -10.40 1.34 -8.61
N ILE A 65 -10.38 1.44 -7.29
CA ILE A 65 -10.90 2.60 -6.57
C ILE A 65 -9.95 3.06 -5.47
N THR A 66 -9.62 4.35 -5.45
CA THR A 66 -8.72 4.95 -4.46
C THR A 66 -9.33 6.18 -3.81
N GLY A 67 -9.02 6.40 -2.53
CA GLY A 67 -9.33 7.64 -1.81
C GLY A 67 -8.24 8.70 -1.95
N ARG A 68 -7.42 8.61 -3.01
CA ARG A 68 -6.37 9.57 -3.34
C ARG A 68 -6.90 10.59 -4.34
N PRO A 69 -6.56 11.88 -4.18
CA PRO A 69 -6.97 12.91 -5.11
C PRO A 69 -6.44 12.60 -6.51
N ASP A 70 -7.20 13.00 -7.53
CA ASP A 70 -6.85 12.95 -8.95
C ASP A 70 -5.48 13.57 -9.28
N MET A 71 -5.03 14.56 -8.51
CA MET A 71 -3.66 15.11 -8.57
C MET A 71 -2.56 14.04 -8.39
N GLN A 72 -2.85 12.91 -7.73
CA GLN A 72 -1.95 11.75 -7.57
C GLN A 72 -2.10 10.70 -8.68
N LYS A 73 -2.95 10.91 -9.70
CA LYS A 73 -3.27 9.95 -10.77
C LYS A 73 -2.05 9.30 -11.38
N GLN A 74 -1.11 10.10 -11.89
CA GLN A 74 0.11 9.59 -12.54
C GLN A 74 0.91 8.66 -11.63
N ARG A 75 0.93 8.91 -10.32
CA ARG A 75 1.67 8.10 -9.36
C ARG A 75 1.00 6.76 -9.07
N VAL A 76 -0.33 6.74 -8.92
CA VAL A 76 -1.11 5.50 -8.74
C VAL A 76 -1.10 4.65 -10.01
N VAL A 77 -1.23 5.29 -11.17
CA VAL A 77 -1.19 4.65 -12.49
C VAL A 77 0.19 4.03 -12.76
N SER A 78 1.27 4.78 -12.52
CA SER A 78 2.64 4.28 -12.64
C SER A 78 2.89 3.11 -11.68
N TRP A 79 2.42 3.19 -10.44
CA TRP A 79 2.52 2.10 -9.47
C TRP A 79 1.82 0.81 -9.94
N LEU A 80 0.56 0.90 -10.39
CA LEU A 80 -0.17 -0.26 -10.94
C LEU A 80 0.58 -0.88 -12.13
N SER A 81 1.11 -0.05 -13.03
CA SER A 81 1.87 -0.51 -14.19
C SER A 81 3.21 -1.15 -13.81
N GLN A 82 3.96 -0.56 -12.87
CA GLN A 82 5.26 -1.08 -12.40
C GLN A 82 5.13 -2.45 -11.75
N HIS A 83 4.04 -2.66 -11.00
CA HIS A 83 3.72 -3.93 -10.34
C HIS A 83 2.90 -4.90 -11.21
N ASN A 84 2.78 -4.64 -12.52
CA ASN A 84 2.12 -5.49 -13.50
C ASN A 84 0.64 -5.84 -13.18
N PHE A 85 -0.08 -4.90 -12.57
CA PHE A 85 -1.52 -5.04 -12.38
C PHE A 85 -2.24 -5.09 -13.75
N PRO A 86 -3.28 -5.93 -13.89
CA PRO A 86 -4.13 -5.94 -15.07
C PRO A 86 -4.70 -4.56 -15.43
N HIS A 87 -4.97 -4.32 -16.71
CA HIS A 87 -5.64 -3.09 -17.11
C HIS A 87 -7.10 -3.07 -16.62
N GLY A 88 -7.51 -1.93 -16.07
CA GLY A 88 -8.86 -1.69 -15.54
C GLY A 88 -9.17 -0.20 -15.45
N MET A 89 -10.42 0.14 -15.21
CA MET A 89 -10.82 1.53 -14.93
C MET A 89 -10.31 1.95 -13.55
N ILE A 90 -9.85 3.18 -13.35
CA ILE A 90 -9.41 3.69 -12.05
C ILE A 90 -10.25 4.92 -11.66
N PHE A 91 -10.91 4.86 -10.51
CA PHE A 91 -11.59 6.00 -9.91
C PHE A 91 -10.77 6.62 -8.77
N PHE A 92 -10.67 7.94 -8.78
CA PHE A 92 -9.96 8.78 -7.81
C PHE A 92 -10.96 9.64 -7.04
N SER A 93 -10.62 10.05 -5.81
CA SER A 93 -11.40 11.07 -5.10
C SER A 93 -11.23 12.43 -5.80
N GLU A 94 -12.32 13.18 -5.94
CA GLU A 94 -12.28 14.52 -6.56
C GLU A 94 -11.80 15.57 -5.56
N GLY A 95 -10.73 16.30 -5.91
CA GLY A 95 -10.26 17.49 -5.20
C GLY A 95 -9.80 17.27 -3.76
N LEU A 96 -9.90 18.34 -2.95
CA LEU A 96 -9.52 18.37 -1.53
C LEU A 96 -10.69 17.99 -0.59
N VAL A 97 -11.61 17.13 -1.04
CA VAL A 97 -12.82 16.79 -0.27
C VAL A 97 -12.47 15.96 0.97
N HIS A 98 -13.00 16.38 2.13
CA HIS A 98 -12.66 15.81 3.45
C HIS A 98 -13.23 14.41 3.73
N ASP A 99 -14.00 13.80 2.81
CA ASP A 99 -14.52 12.42 2.95
C ASP A 99 -14.38 11.60 1.66
N PRO A 100 -13.23 10.93 1.46
CA PRO A 100 -13.02 10.02 0.33
C PRO A 100 -13.93 8.78 0.37
N LEU A 101 -14.41 8.32 1.53
CA LEU A 101 -15.26 7.12 1.62
C LEU A 101 -16.68 7.40 1.12
N ARG A 102 -17.22 8.59 1.42
CA ARG A 102 -18.47 9.07 0.82
C ARG A 102 -18.36 9.19 -0.70
N GLN A 103 -17.26 9.75 -1.23
CA GLN A 103 -17.04 9.80 -2.68
C GLN A 103 -16.97 8.40 -3.31
N LYS A 104 -16.24 7.44 -2.71
CA LYS A 104 -16.26 6.04 -3.16
C LYS A 104 -17.68 5.47 -3.20
N THR A 105 -18.49 5.76 -2.19
CA THR A 105 -19.87 5.29 -2.08
C THR A 105 -20.75 5.87 -3.19
N ILE A 106 -20.68 7.19 -3.42
CA ILE A 106 -21.46 7.86 -4.47
C ILE A 106 -21.09 7.32 -5.86
N PHE A 107 -19.79 7.22 -6.17
CA PHE A 107 -19.35 6.69 -7.45
C PHE A 107 -19.85 5.27 -7.71
N LEU A 108 -19.69 4.36 -6.74
CA LEU A 108 -20.13 2.98 -6.89
C LEU A 108 -21.66 2.85 -6.93
N LYS A 109 -22.41 3.73 -6.25
CA LYS A 109 -23.88 3.80 -6.39
C LYS A 109 -24.28 4.20 -7.81
N ASN A 110 -23.72 5.29 -8.33
CA ASN A 110 -24.00 5.77 -9.69
C ASN A 110 -23.63 4.70 -10.74
N LEU A 111 -22.52 3.99 -10.54
CA LEU A 111 -22.10 2.89 -11.43
C LEU A 111 -23.12 1.74 -11.47
N VAL A 112 -23.72 1.38 -10.32
CA VAL A 112 -24.76 0.33 -10.25
C VAL A 112 -26.11 0.82 -10.76
N GLN A 113 -26.51 2.05 -10.40
CA GLN A 113 -27.83 2.60 -10.67
C GLN A 113 -27.94 3.15 -12.10
N GLU A 114 -27.08 4.09 -12.47
CA GLU A 114 -27.12 4.81 -13.75
C GLU A 114 -26.45 4.03 -14.87
N CYS A 115 -25.26 3.47 -14.62
CA CYS A 115 -24.53 2.67 -15.62
C CYS A 115 -25.00 1.20 -15.66
N HIS A 116 -25.91 0.79 -14.78
CA HIS A 116 -26.46 -0.56 -14.70
C HIS A 116 -25.40 -1.68 -14.61
N ILE A 117 -24.26 -1.42 -13.98
CA ILE A 117 -23.17 -2.38 -13.80
C ILE A 117 -23.46 -3.26 -12.58
N LYS A 118 -23.16 -4.55 -12.69
CA LYS A 118 -23.35 -5.53 -11.61
C LYS A 118 -22.01 -5.80 -10.92
N ILE A 119 -21.85 -5.33 -9.69
CA ILE A 119 -20.68 -5.68 -8.87
C ILE A 119 -20.83 -7.13 -8.42
N ASN A 120 -19.99 -8.02 -8.96
CA ASN A 120 -19.98 -9.44 -8.62
C ASN A 120 -19.24 -9.67 -7.30
N SER A 121 -18.11 -9.01 -7.11
CA SER A 121 -17.26 -9.08 -5.92
C SER A 121 -16.56 -7.74 -5.67
N ALA A 122 -16.27 -7.43 -4.41
CA ALA A 122 -15.58 -6.22 -3.99
C ALA A 122 -14.47 -6.52 -2.99
N TYR A 123 -13.26 -6.04 -3.26
CA TYR A 123 -12.04 -6.29 -2.48
C TYR A 123 -11.55 -5.00 -1.84
N GLY A 124 -11.30 -5.00 -0.53
CA GLY A 124 -10.81 -3.81 0.15
C GLY A 124 -10.20 -4.01 1.52
N SER A 125 -10.08 -2.87 2.22
CA SER A 125 -9.61 -2.79 3.60
C SER A 125 -10.78 -2.66 4.56
N MET A 126 -10.54 -2.73 5.87
CA MET A 126 -11.58 -2.48 6.89
C MET A 126 -12.30 -1.13 6.75
N LYS A 127 -11.70 -0.14 6.06
CA LYS A 127 -12.33 1.16 5.77
C LYS A 127 -13.41 1.08 4.69
N ASP A 128 -13.33 0.09 3.80
CA ASP A 128 -14.21 -0.04 2.64
C ASP A 128 -15.47 -0.87 2.94
N ILE A 129 -15.54 -1.54 4.11
CA ILE A 129 -16.69 -2.38 4.53
C ILE A 129 -18.01 -1.60 4.48
N THR A 130 -18.04 -0.40 5.06
CA THR A 130 -19.25 0.43 5.09
C THR A 130 -19.65 0.92 3.70
N VAL A 131 -18.68 1.22 2.83
CA VAL A 131 -18.91 1.57 1.42
C VAL A 131 -19.64 0.42 0.72
N TYR A 132 -19.15 -0.81 0.87
CA TYR A 132 -19.73 -1.98 0.20
C TYR A 132 -21.10 -2.39 0.77
N ASN A 133 -21.30 -2.29 2.09
CA ASN A 133 -22.61 -2.53 2.71
C ASN A 133 -23.65 -1.48 2.26
N MET A 134 -23.27 -0.21 2.09
CA MET A 134 -24.16 0.85 1.58
C MET A 134 -24.55 0.67 0.11
N LEU A 135 -23.90 -0.22 -0.63
CA LEU A 135 -24.28 -0.65 -1.98
C LEU A 135 -25.22 -1.86 -1.97
N GLY A 136 -25.49 -2.47 -0.82
CA GLY A 136 -26.30 -3.68 -0.70
C GLY A 136 -25.60 -4.96 -1.14
N LEU A 137 -24.26 -4.98 -1.22
CA LEU A 137 -23.52 -6.20 -1.55
C LEU A 137 -23.65 -7.25 -0.42
N CYS A 138 -23.82 -8.51 -0.78
CA CYS A 138 -23.90 -9.58 0.20
C CYS A 138 -22.53 -9.81 0.89
N PRO A 139 -22.50 -10.24 2.17
CA PRO A 139 -21.26 -10.55 2.89
C PRO A 139 -20.34 -11.58 2.22
N SER A 140 -20.87 -12.42 1.32
CA SER A 140 -20.13 -13.38 0.49
C SER A 140 -19.40 -12.75 -0.70
N GLN A 141 -19.79 -11.54 -1.12
CA GLN A 141 -19.19 -10.78 -2.22
C GLN A 141 -18.12 -9.79 -1.74
N ILE A 142 -18.07 -9.51 -0.43
CA ILE A 142 -17.18 -8.50 0.17
C ILE A 142 -15.96 -9.21 0.76
N TYR A 143 -14.78 -8.96 0.20
CA TYR A 143 -13.51 -9.56 0.61
C TYR A 143 -12.58 -8.52 1.23
N ILE A 144 -12.22 -8.71 2.50
CA ILE A 144 -11.46 -7.71 3.27
C ILE A 144 -10.11 -8.26 3.70
N VAL A 145 -9.04 -7.58 3.30
CA VAL A 145 -7.68 -7.95 3.70
C VAL A 145 -7.37 -7.47 5.11
N GLY A 146 -6.83 -8.37 5.93
CA GLY A 146 -6.38 -8.09 7.28
C GLY A 146 -6.91 -9.11 8.28
N ARG A 147 -6.67 -8.84 9.57
CA ARG A 147 -7.14 -9.70 10.66
C ARG A 147 -8.67 -9.55 10.82
N PRO A 148 -9.41 -10.65 11.06
CA PRO A 148 -10.84 -10.59 11.36
C PRO A 148 -11.14 -9.66 12.54
N SER A 149 -12.22 -8.89 12.41
CA SER A 149 -12.75 -8.04 13.48
C SER A 149 -14.13 -8.55 13.89
N LYS A 150 -14.32 -8.78 15.20
CA LYS A 150 -15.62 -9.21 15.78
C LYS A 150 -16.78 -8.29 15.35
N LYS A 151 -16.52 -6.99 15.16
CA LYS A 151 -17.51 -6.00 14.71
C LYS A 151 -18.08 -6.29 13.31
N TYR A 152 -17.30 -6.91 12.43
CA TYR A 152 -17.62 -7.05 11.01
C TYR A 152 -17.67 -8.52 10.54
N GLN A 153 -17.61 -9.48 11.47
CA GLN A 153 -17.50 -10.91 11.18
C GLN A 153 -18.59 -11.44 10.25
N ASN A 154 -19.83 -10.93 10.37
CA ASN A 154 -20.97 -11.35 9.54
C ASN A 154 -21.25 -10.40 8.36
N GLN A 155 -20.36 -9.43 8.10
CA GLN A 155 -20.54 -8.39 7.07
C GLN A 155 -19.60 -8.59 5.87
N CYS A 156 -18.59 -9.46 5.97
CA CYS A 156 -17.60 -9.69 4.91
C CYS A 156 -16.84 -11.01 5.11
N GLN A 157 -16.19 -11.48 4.04
CA GLN A 157 -15.18 -12.53 4.09
C GLN A 157 -13.80 -11.91 4.40
N PHE A 158 -13.17 -12.30 5.50
CA PHE A 158 -11.80 -11.86 5.81
C PHE A 158 -10.75 -12.71 5.10
N LEU A 159 -9.87 -12.07 4.34
CA LEU A 159 -8.70 -12.69 3.72
C LEU A 159 -7.52 -12.72 4.72
N SER A 160 -7.69 -13.48 5.82
CA SER A 160 -6.72 -13.60 6.91
C SER A 160 -5.35 -14.08 6.42
N GLU A 161 -5.36 -15.12 5.57
CA GLU A 161 -4.18 -15.72 4.93
C GLU A 161 -3.73 -14.97 3.66
N GLY A 162 -4.33 -13.81 3.38
CA GLY A 162 -4.01 -12.95 2.24
C GLY A 162 -4.50 -13.47 0.88
N TYR A 163 -4.06 -12.78 -0.18
CA TYR A 163 -4.56 -13.01 -1.55
C TYR A 163 -4.09 -14.34 -2.16
N ALA A 164 -2.90 -14.83 -1.82
CA ALA A 164 -2.38 -16.08 -2.38
C ALA A 164 -3.23 -17.30 -1.98
N ALA A 165 -3.60 -17.41 -0.69
CA ALA A 165 -4.52 -18.45 -0.22
C ALA A 165 -5.93 -18.27 -0.82
N HIS A 166 -6.43 -17.04 -0.90
CA HIS A 166 -7.72 -16.73 -1.52
C HIS A 166 -7.78 -17.13 -3.01
N LEU A 167 -6.69 -16.92 -3.76
CA LEU A 167 -6.59 -17.33 -5.16
C LEU A 167 -6.78 -18.84 -5.34
N ALA A 168 -6.19 -19.66 -4.46
CA ALA A 168 -6.37 -21.11 -4.49
C ALA A 168 -7.85 -21.50 -4.31
N THR A 169 -8.56 -20.85 -3.37
CA THR A 169 -10.00 -21.02 -3.17
C THR A 169 -10.82 -20.62 -4.40
N LEU A 170 -10.52 -19.46 -5.02
CA LEU A 170 -11.19 -19.01 -6.24
C LEU A 170 -10.99 -19.97 -7.41
N GLN A 171 -9.76 -20.47 -7.60
CA GLN A 171 -9.42 -21.43 -8.65
C GLN A 171 -10.10 -22.78 -8.42
N PHE A 172 -10.21 -23.26 -7.18
CA PHE A 172 -10.93 -24.48 -6.85
C PHE A 172 -12.43 -24.33 -7.16
N GLY A 173 -13.07 -23.25 -6.67
CA GLY A 173 -14.49 -23.00 -6.92
C GLY A 173 -14.86 -22.84 -8.40
N HIS A 174 -14.02 -22.16 -9.18
CA HIS A 174 -14.29 -21.97 -10.62
C HIS A 174 -14.02 -23.20 -11.50
N ARG A 175 -13.29 -24.22 -11.02
CA ARG A 175 -13.21 -25.51 -11.75
C ARG A 175 -14.55 -26.24 -11.82
N ALA A 176 -15.47 -25.96 -10.89
CA ALA A 176 -16.80 -26.57 -10.84
C ALA A 176 -17.88 -25.84 -11.67
N ARG A 177 -17.56 -24.70 -12.32
CA ARG A 177 -18.54 -23.91 -13.09
C ARG A 177 -18.03 -23.68 -14.53
N PRO A 178 -18.86 -23.89 -15.58
CA PRO A 178 -18.41 -23.65 -16.96
C PRO A 178 -17.98 -22.20 -17.16
N LYS A 179 -16.88 -22.00 -17.89
CA LYS A 179 -16.40 -20.66 -18.28
C LYS A 179 -17.52 -19.92 -19.04
N LYS A 180 -17.75 -18.65 -18.68
CA LYS A 180 -18.71 -17.80 -19.41
C LYS A 180 -18.32 -17.70 -20.89
N SER A 181 -19.33 -17.64 -21.76
CA SER A 181 -19.14 -17.57 -23.22
C SER A 181 -18.16 -16.46 -23.62
N PRO A 182 -17.22 -16.70 -24.55
CA PRO A 182 -16.20 -15.71 -24.94
C PRO A 182 -16.75 -14.48 -25.67
N SER A 183 -18.06 -14.43 -25.94
CA SER A 183 -18.76 -13.41 -26.72
C SER A 183 -18.72 -11.98 -26.11
N VAL A 184 -18.40 -11.85 -24.82
CA VAL A 184 -18.30 -10.54 -24.12
C VAL A 184 -16.90 -10.30 -23.54
N ARG A 185 -15.84 -10.76 -24.22
CA ARG A 185 -14.48 -10.34 -23.85
C ARG A 185 -14.23 -8.89 -24.27
N MET A 186 -14.27 -7.99 -23.29
CA MET A 186 -13.82 -6.60 -23.44
C MET A 186 -12.35 -6.56 -23.86
N VAL A 187 -12.08 -6.20 -25.11
CA VAL A 187 -10.72 -5.90 -25.58
C VAL A 187 -10.35 -4.49 -25.12
N LEU A 188 -9.98 -4.35 -23.85
CA LEU A 188 -9.27 -3.17 -23.38
C LEU A 188 -7.92 -3.12 -24.13
N ARG A 189 -7.74 -2.13 -25.02
CA ARG A 189 -6.48 -1.98 -25.77
C ARG A 189 -5.29 -1.95 -24.79
N LYS A 190 -4.20 -2.60 -25.19
CA LYS A 190 -2.94 -2.69 -24.44
C LYS A 190 -2.24 -1.33 -24.39
N GLY A 191 -2.77 -0.42 -23.55
CA GLY A 191 -2.29 0.96 -23.35
C GLY A 191 -3.10 1.80 -22.35
N SER A 192 -4.11 1.24 -21.66
CA SER A 192 -5.08 1.99 -20.83
C SER A 192 -4.50 2.69 -19.58
N PHE A 193 -3.22 2.52 -19.25
CA PHE A 193 -2.55 3.32 -18.23
C PHE A 193 -1.98 4.65 -18.76
N GLY A 194 -2.07 4.96 -20.06
CA GLY A 194 -1.75 6.29 -20.58
C GLY A 194 -0.32 6.78 -20.35
N LEU A 195 0.59 5.86 -20.05
CA LEU A 195 2.02 6.14 -20.03
C LEU A 195 2.54 6.02 -21.46
N SER A 196 2.63 7.16 -22.15
CA SER A 196 3.66 7.30 -23.18
C SER A 196 4.99 6.93 -22.51
N ALA A 197 5.61 5.85 -22.97
CA ALA A 197 6.92 5.43 -22.51
C ALA A 197 7.97 6.41 -23.05
N LYS A 198 8.03 7.60 -22.47
CA LYS A 198 9.22 8.46 -22.57
C LYS A 198 10.35 7.73 -21.86
N PRO A 199 11.40 7.29 -22.58
CA PRO A 199 12.59 6.82 -21.91
C PRO A 199 13.25 7.99 -21.16
N ASP A 200 13.93 7.66 -20.07
CA ASP A 200 15.03 8.42 -19.50
C ASP A 200 14.78 9.86 -19.01
N PHE A 201 14.24 9.98 -17.80
CA PHE A 201 14.66 11.01 -16.83
C PHE A 201 15.43 10.47 -15.62
N LEU A 202 15.74 9.16 -15.61
CA LEU A 202 16.59 8.51 -14.60
C LEU A 202 17.86 7.89 -15.21
N CYS A 203 18.45 8.57 -16.19
CA CYS A 203 19.82 8.28 -16.59
C CYS A 203 20.80 8.72 -15.46
N LYS A 204 21.10 7.75 -14.58
CA LYS A 204 22.33 7.60 -13.81
C LYS A 204 23.12 8.89 -13.51
N ARG A 205 22.86 9.51 -12.35
CA ARG A 205 23.89 10.33 -11.68
C ARG A 205 24.65 9.49 -10.67
N SER A 206 25.44 8.55 -11.19
CA SER A 206 26.50 7.89 -10.44
C SER A 206 27.60 8.91 -10.15
N HIS A 207 27.43 9.69 -9.09
CA HIS A 207 28.53 10.46 -8.53
C HIS A 207 29.55 9.47 -7.93
N LEU A 208 30.56 9.12 -8.73
CA LEU A 208 31.80 8.57 -8.20
C LEU A 208 32.24 9.46 -7.04
N ARG A 209 32.63 8.83 -5.93
CA ARG A 209 33.49 9.46 -4.93
C ARG A 209 34.84 9.76 -5.59
N ARG A 210 34.95 10.94 -6.23
CA ARG A 210 36.24 11.48 -6.65
C ARG A 210 36.80 12.27 -5.47
N THR A 211 37.79 11.69 -4.82
CA THR A 211 38.64 12.37 -3.83
C THR A 211 39.20 13.65 -4.43
N MET A 212 38.80 14.80 -3.90
CA MET A 212 39.47 16.07 -4.18
C MET A 212 40.75 16.11 -3.34
N SER A 213 41.84 15.55 -3.88
CA SER A 213 43.17 15.91 -3.43
C SER A 213 43.48 17.30 -4.00
N VAL A 214 43.41 18.32 -3.15
CA VAL A 214 43.89 19.66 -3.50
C VAL A 214 45.40 19.65 -3.31
N GLN A 215 46.14 19.66 -4.42
CA GLN A 215 47.57 19.99 -4.39
C GLN A 215 47.73 21.45 -3.96
N GLN A 216 48.16 21.67 -2.72
CA GLN A 216 48.75 22.94 -2.30
C GLN A 216 50.24 22.93 -2.70
N PRO A 217 50.80 24.07 -3.13
CA PRO A 217 52.24 24.20 -3.35
C PRO A 217 53.01 24.22 -2.02
N ASP A 218 54.21 23.64 -2.02
CA ASP A 218 55.03 23.42 -0.82
C ASP A 218 55.57 24.72 -0.18
N PRO A 219 55.57 24.84 1.16
CA PRO A 219 56.35 25.83 1.88
C PRO A 219 57.78 25.30 2.18
N PRO A 220 58.81 26.16 2.21
CA PRO A 220 60.21 25.73 2.42
C PRO A 220 60.51 25.28 3.86
N CYS A 221 61.38 24.27 3.99
CA CYS A 221 61.76 23.64 5.26
C CYS A 221 62.52 24.55 6.24
N THR A 222 62.28 24.37 7.54
CA THR A 222 63.28 24.49 8.63
C THR A 222 62.85 23.60 9.83
N PRO A 223 63.75 23.22 10.75
CA PRO A 223 63.63 21.94 11.47
C PRO A 223 62.89 21.96 12.82
N ASN A 224 62.40 20.77 13.17
CA ASN A 224 61.68 20.39 14.40
C ASN A 224 62.52 20.58 15.69
N PRO A 225 61.86 20.85 16.83
CA PRO A 225 62.14 20.06 18.03
C PRO A 225 60.87 19.47 18.70
N LYS A 226 61.11 18.50 19.59
CA LYS A 226 60.16 17.57 20.25
C LYS A 226 58.95 18.23 20.95
N PRO A 227 57.82 17.50 21.10
CA PRO A 227 56.77 17.85 22.05
C PRO A 227 57.19 17.53 23.49
N GLU A 228 57.08 18.52 24.38
CA GLU A 228 57.26 18.37 25.83
C GLU A 228 55.90 18.25 26.55
N ARG A 229 55.94 17.71 27.78
CA ARG A 229 54.80 17.24 28.57
C ARG A 229 54.47 18.20 29.72
N ALA A 230 53.24 18.73 29.74
CA ALA A 230 52.55 19.31 30.90
C ALA A 230 51.05 19.06 30.69
N GLN A 231 50.22 18.52 31.59
CA GLN A 231 50.20 18.47 33.06
C GLN A 231 49.86 19.82 33.72
N SER A 232 48.56 20.06 33.92
CA SER A 232 48.03 20.95 34.96
C SER A 232 46.53 20.66 35.22
N GLN A 233 46.21 20.02 36.35
CA GLN A 233 44.97 20.32 37.09
C GLN A 233 45.13 21.67 37.79
N PRO A 234 44.07 22.18 38.43
CA PRO A 234 44.15 22.20 39.90
C PRO A 234 42.98 21.49 40.59
N GLU A 235 43.29 20.89 41.73
CA GLU A 235 42.32 20.37 42.71
C GLU A 235 42.04 21.41 43.80
N SER A 236 40.84 21.32 44.39
CA SER A 236 40.53 21.56 45.81
C SER A 236 39.20 20.83 46.07
N ASP A 237 39.15 19.66 46.73
CA ASP A 237 39.22 19.43 48.20
C ASP A 237 38.17 20.27 48.98
N LYS A 238 37.33 19.73 49.89
CA LYS A 238 37.27 18.36 50.45
C LYS A 238 35.98 18.08 51.26
N ASP A 239 35.61 16.79 51.37
CA ASP A 239 35.00 16.05 52.52
C ASP A 239 33.78 16.59 53.32
N HIS A 240 32.92 15.78 53.98
CA HIS A 240 32.78 14.33 54.22
C HIS A 240 31.31 13.91 53.83
N GLY A 241 30.76 12.70 53.96
CA GLY A 241 31.10 11.38 54.55
C GLY A 241 29.84 10.78 55.23
N GLY A 242 29.59 9.48 55.37
CA GLY A 242 30.31 8.26 54.97
C GLY A 242 29.55 6.96 55.37
N GLY A 243 30.05 5.79 54.97
CA GLY A 243 29.52 4.44 55.32
C GLY A 243 28.31 3.98 54.47
N GLY A 244 28.19 2.76 53.95
CA GLY A 244 28.79 1.46 54.29
C GLY A 244 27.74 0.59 55.02
N GLY A 245 27.51 -0.70 54.73
CA GLY A 245 28.06 -1.62 53.71
C GLY A 245 27.52 -3.06 53.96
N GLY A 246 27.64 -3.96 52.98
CA GLY A 246 27.22 -5.39 53.09
C GLY A 246 25.69 -5.62 53.04
N GLY A 247 25.16 -6.76 52.59
CA GLY A 247 25.79 -8.02 52.16
C GLY A 247 25.14 -9.21 52.86
N GLY A 248 24.57 -10.17 52.12
CA GLY A 248 23.97 -11.39 52.70
C GLY A 248 22.99 -12.11 51.79
N VAL A 249 23.10 -13.44 51.69
CA VAL A 249 22.30 -14.33 50.84
C VAL A 249 21.78 -15.50 51.70
N TRP A 250 20.77 -16.25 51.19
CA TRP A 250 20.24 -17.56 51.63
C TRP A 250 19.03 -17.55 52.60
N GLY A 251 18.02 -18.39 52.29
CA GLY A 251 16.88 -18.66 53.17
C GLY A 251 15.61 -19.23 52.50
N ARG A 252 15.54 -20.56 52.34
CA ARG A 252 14.31 -21.39 52.23
C ARG A 252 14.47 -22.52 53.28
N PRO A 253 13.43 -23.26 53.75
CA PRO A 253 12.00 -23.29 53.35
C PRO A 253 10.99 -23.38 54.55
N SER A 254 9.73 -23.73 54.26
CA SER A 254 8.84 -24.68 55.02
C SER A 254 7.55 -24.19 55.71
N ILE A 255 6.41 -24.66 55.14
CA ILE A 255 5.27 -25.38 55.78
C ILE A 255 4.44 -24.70 56.93
N LEU A 256 3.13 -24.49 56.73
CA LEU A 256 2.03 -25.24 57.42
C LEU A 256 0.59 -24.95 56.89
N ARG A 257 -0.28 -25.96 57.06
CA ARG A 257 -1.78 -26.14 56.95
C ARG A 257 -2.68 -24.90 56.77
N GLY A 258 -3.83 -24.93 56.07
CA GLY A 258 -5.06 -25.77 56.25
C GLY A 258 -6.21 -24.83 56.72
N ASP A 259 -7.51 -25.01 56.46
CA ASP A 259 -8.30 -26.17 56.04
C ASP A 259 -9.56 -25.80 55.20
N THR A 260 -10.26 -26.86 54.77
CA THR A 260 -11.44 -27.05 53.91
C THR A 260 -12.84 -26.59 54.39
N THR A 261 -13.66 -26.02 53.46
CA THR A 261 -15.14 -26.19 53.23
C THR A 261 -16.16 -25.97 54.38
N PRO A 262 -17.50 -26.01 54.16
CA PRO A 262 -18.30 -26.29 52.94
C PRO A 262 -18.97 -25.07 52.27
#